data_AF-A0A4Y2EZG5-F1
#
_entry.id   AF-A0A4Y2EZG5-F1
#
_cell.length_a   1.000
_cell.length_b   1.000
_cell.length_c   1.000
_cell.angle_alpha   90.00
_cell.angle_beta   90.00
_cell.angle_gamma   90.00
#
_symmetry.space_group_name_H-M   'P 1'
#
loop_
_entity.id
_entity.type
_entity.pdbx_description
1 polymer ?
#
loop_
_entity_poly.entity_id
_entity_poly.type
_entity_poly.pdbx_seq_one_letter_code
_entity_poly.pdbx_strand_id
1 'polypeptide(L)'
;MSIFAGARKCYLKILAEELGETVNDSHKLENLKKIILTCKEYEEQSAKEWMKTIINERKEREEIAERRRQDEIQIAEQKRKEEIELRKLKYEERIRKEEQEVLNRRHRQEVNC
;
A
#
# COMPACT_ATOMS: atom_id res chain seq x y z
N MET A 1 34.17 -10.43 19.80
CA MET A 1 32.90 -10.87 19.17
C MET A 1 32.66 -10.06 17.91
N SER A 2 32.28 -10.67 16.79
CA SER A 2 32.03 -9.96 15.53
C SER A 2 30.57 -9.52 15.44
N ILE A 3 30.31 -8.22 15.27
CA ILE A 3 28.98 -7.64 15.06
C ILE A 3 28.25 -8.18 13.81
N PHE A 4 28.98 -8.86 12.92
CA PHE A 4 28.45 -9.45 11.67
C PHE A 4 28.24 -10.96 11.76
N ALA A 5 28.14 -11.53 12.96
CA ALA A 5 27.80 -12.94 13.15
C ALA A 5 26.35 -13.18 12.66
N GLY A 6 26.21 -13.82 11.49
CA GLY A 6 24.90 -14.10 10.86
C GLY A 6 24.46 -13.13 9.76
N ALA A 7 25.25 -12.09 9.42
CA ALA A 7 24.91 -11.15 8.35
C ALA A 7 24.99 -11.79 6.95
N ARG A 8 23.94 -11.62 6.12
CA ARG A 8 23.91 -12.08 4.72
C ARG A 8 24.87 -11.24 3.84
N LYS A 9 25.50 -11.88 2.85
CA LYS A 9 26.46 -11.25 1.93
C LYS A 9 25.91 -10.00 1.22
N CYS A 10 24.63 -10.03 0.84
CA CYS A 10 23.95 -8.91 0.18
C CYS A 10 23.90 -7.65 1.06
N TYR A 11 23.69 -7.79 2.37
CA TYR A 11 23.64 -6.64 3.28
C TYR A 11 25.02 -5.99 3.45
N LEU A 12 26.08 -6.80 3.52
CA LEU A 12 27.45 -6.28 3.62
C LEU A 12 27.93 -5.63 2.31
N LYS A 13 27.44 -6.10 1.16
CA LYS A 13 27.73 -5.47 -0.14
C LYS A 13 27.16 -4.05 -0.21
N ILE A 14 25.89 -3.89 0.14
CA ILE A 14 25.21 -2.58 0.18
C ILE A 14 25.94 -1.65 1.15
N LEU A 15 26.28 -2.12 2.35
CA LEU A 15 26.99 -1.32 3.35
C LEU A 15 28.35 -0.82 2.85
N ALA A 16 29.11 -1.64 2.13
CA ALA A 16 30.41 -1.21 1.61
C ALA A 16 30.27 -0.27 0.39
N GLU A 17 29.28 -0.47 -0.49
CA GLU A 17 28.99 0.49 -1.58
C GLU A 17 28.57 1.87 -1.04
N GLU A 18 27.75 1.92 0.00
CA GLU A 18 27.33 3.16 0.67
C GLU A 18 28.48 3.87 1.41
N LEU A 19 29.49 3.12 1.86
CA LEU A 19 30.73 3.67 2.41
C LEU A 19 31.67 4.21 1.32
N GLY A 20 31.26 4.19 0.05
CA GLY A 20 32.04 4.69 -1.08
C GLY A 20 33.09 3.71 -1.60
N GLU A 21 33.07 2.46 -1.12
CA GLU A 21 34.00 1.41 -1.52
C GLU A 21 33.46 0.65 -2.73
N THR A 22 34.33 0.31 -3.69
CA THR A 22 33.90 -0.40 -4.89
C THR A 22 33.76 -1.90 -4.61
N VAL A 23 32.53 -2.41 -4.59
CA VAL A 23 32.26 -3.80 -4.20
C VAL A 23 31.73 -4.65 -5.35
N ASN A 24 32.59 -5.48 -5.93
CA ASN A 24 32.19 -6.47 -6.93
C ASN A 24 31.60 -7.74 -6.29
N ASP A 25 30.75 -8.47 -7.03
CA ASP A 25 30.13 -9.73 -6.58
C ASP A 25 31.15 -10.85 -6.26
N SER A 26 32.35 -10.74 -6.82
CA SER A 26 33.49 -11.62 -6.56
C SER A 26 34.09 -11.47 -5.17
N HIS A 27 33.80 -10.38 -4.45
CA HIS A 27 34.33 -10.17 -3.11
C HIS A 27 33.79 -11.23 -2.14
N LYS A 28 34.70 -11.86 -1.40
CA LYS A 28 34.35 -12.80 -0.34
C LYS A 28 33.73 -12.05 0.83
N LEU A 29 32.84 -12.72 1.58
CA LEU A 29 32.21 -12.20 2.79
C LEU A 29 33.24 -11.63 3.78
N GLU A 30 34.40 -12.27 3.89
CA GLU A 30 35.50 -11.84 4.75
C GLU A 30 36.12 -10.52 4.30
N ASN A 31 36.27 -10.31 2.99
CA ASN A 31 36.82 -9.07 2.44
C ASN A 31 35.85 -7.91 2.67
N LEU A 32 34.54 -8.14 2.51
CA LEU A 32 33.50 -7.15 2.81
C LEU A 32 33.54 -6.72 4.28
N LYS A 33 33.66 -7.70 5.19
CA LYS A 33 33.80 -7.43 6.62
C LYS A 33 35.04 -6.60 6.90
N LYS A 34 36.18 -6.95 6.30
CA LYS A 34 37.43 -6.18 6.47
C LYS A 34 37.28 -4.75 5.98
N ILE A 35 36.73 -4.53 4.78
CA ILE A 35 36.48 -3.20 4.20
C ILE A 35 35.63 -2.34 5.16
N ILE A 36 34.51 -2.88 5.63
CA ILE A 36 33.60 -2.19 6.56
C ILE A 36 34.29 -1.91 7.91
N LEU A 37 35.10 -2.83 8.41
CA LEU A 37 35.88 -2.66 9.64
C LEU A 37 37.05 -1.67 9.49
N THR A 38 37.61 -1.53 8.28
CA THR A 38 38.76 -0.64 8.00
C THR A 38 38.36 0.78 7.60
N CYS A 39 37.10 1.01 7.23
CA CYS A 39 36.53 2.35 7.11
C CYS A 39 36.50 2.99 8.51
N LYS A 40 37.64 3.57 8.90
CA LYS A 40 37.87 4.27 10.17
C LYS A 40 36.99 5.52 10.23
N GLU A 41 35.75 5.31 10.68
CA GLU A 41 34.86 6.19 11.47
C GLU A 41 33.47 5.55 11.63
N TYR A 42 33.38 4.22 11.55
CA TYR A 42 32.15 3.49 11.84
C TYR A 42 31.95 3.44 13.38
N GLU A 43 31.57 4.57 13.99
CA GLU A 43 31.02 4.55 15.34
C GLU A 43 29.80 3.64 15.32
N GLU A 44 29.83 2.59 16.14
CA GLU A 44 28.76 1.60 16.21
C GLU A 44 27.39 2.26 16.45
N GLN A 45 27.39 3.42 17.12
CA GLN A 45 26.25 4.31 17.31
C GLN A 45 25.74 4.92 15.99
N SER A 46 26.60 5.57 15.21
CA SER A 46 26.24 6.18 13.92
C SER A 46 25.68 5.15 12.94
N ALA A 47 26.26 3.95 12.92
CA ALA A 47 25.76 2.83 12.12
C ALA A 47 24.37 2.35 12.56
N LYS A 48 24.14 2.26 13.87
CA LYS A 48 22.84 1.87 14.44
C LYS A 48 21.77 2.90 14.13
N GLU A 49 22.09 4.19 14.23
CA GLU A 49 21.17 5.27 13.87
C GLU A 49 20.85 5.26 12.38
N TRP A 50 21.87 5.11 11.53
CA TRP A 50 21.68 5.03 10.08
C TRP A 50 20.83 3.83 9.67
N MET A 51 21.10 2.66 10.25
CA MET A 51 20.29 1.44 10.04
C MET A 51 18.85 1.63 10.50
N LYS A 52 18.64 2.32 11.63
CA LYS A 52 17.29 2.63 12.15
C LYS A 52 16.53 3.55 11.20
N THR A 53 17.19 4.54 10.62
CA THR A 53 16.60 5.45 9.63
C THR A 53 16.17 4.70 8.36
N ILE A 54 17.03 3.85 7.79
CA ILE A 54 16.66 3.05 6.60
C ILE A 54 15.47 2.13 6.88
N ILE A 55 15.47 1.47 8.04
CA ILE A 55 14.36 0.59 8.42
C ILE A 55 13.06 1.38 8.55
N ASN A 56 13.13 2.59 9.12
CA ASN A 56 11.96 3.45 9.29
C ASN A 56 11.42 3.94 7.94
N GLU A 57 12.29 4.42 7.05
CA GLU A 57 11.88 4.85 5.70
C GLU A 57 11.24 3.72 4.88
N ARG A 58 11.76 2.49 4.99
CA ARG A 58 11.16 1.33 4.33
C ARG A 58 9.78 1.00 4.90
N LYS A 59 9.63 1.06 6.22
CA LYS A 59 8.33 0.85 6.89
C LYS A 59 7.31 1.91 6.48
N GLU A 60 7.69 3.18 6.44
CA GLU A 60 6.80 4.27 6.02
C GLU A 60 6.33 4.07 4.56
N ARG A 61 7.22 3.64 3.66
CA ARG A 61 6.84 3.32 2.28
C ARG A 61 5.86 2.15 2.20
N GLU A 62 6.08 1.09 2.97
CA GLU A 62 5.15 -0.05 3.05
C GLU A 62 3.80 0.37 3.63
N GLU A 63 3.78 1.21 4.66
CA GLU A 63 2.56 1.70 5.29
C GLU A 63 1.75 2.60 4.34
N ILE A 64 2.40 3.48 3.58
CA ILE A 64 1.74 4.30 2.55
C ILE A 64 1.14 3.40 1.45
N ALA A 65 1.87 2.38 1.00
CA ALA A 65 1.37 1.45 0.00
C ALA A 65 0.17 0.65 0.53
N GLU A 66 0.20 0.24 1.80
CA GLU A 66 -0.89 -0.50 2.42
C GLU A 66 -2.13 0.37 2.62
N ARG A 67 -1.97 1.62 3.08
CA ARG A 67 -3.06 2.59 3.18
C ARG A 67 -3.73 2.82 1.83
N ARG A 68 -2.95 2.99 0.75
CA ARG A 68 -3.50 3.13 -0.62
C ARG A 68 -4.34 1.92 -1.02
N ARG A 69 -3.88 0.69 -0.73
CA ARG A 69 -4.67 -0.52 -1.00
C ARG A 69 -5.97 -0.55 -0.19
N GLN A 70 -5.93 -0.15 1.09
CA GLN A 70 -7.13 -0.07 1.92
C GLN A 70 -8.12 0.98 1.40
N ASP A 71 -7.64 2.16 1.00
CA ASP A 71 -8.47 3.22 0.44
C ASP A 71 -9.14 2.76 -0.86
N GLU A 72 -8.41 2.09 -1.76
CA GLU A 72 -8.96 1.53 -2.99
C GLU A 72 -10.10 0.53 -2.71
N ILE A 73 -9.92 -0.34 -1.72
CA ILE A 73 -10.95 -1.31 -1.30
C ILE A 73 -12.18 -0.57 -0.74
N GLN A 74 -11.98 0.42 0.14
CA GLN A 74 -13.10 1.20 0.70
C GLN A 74 -13.89 1.93 -0.38
N ILE A 75 -13.20 2.56 -1.33
CA ILE A 75 -13.85 3.27 -2.45
C ILE A 75 -14.64 2.28 -3.32
N ALA A 76 -14.10 1.10 -3.60
CA ALA A 76 -14.79 0.07 -4.39
C ALA A 76 -16.04 -0.44 -3.67
N GLU A 77 -15.97 -0.67 -2.36
CA GLU A 77 -17.13 -1.09 -1.56
C GLU A 77 -18.21 -0.01 -1.51
N GLN A 78 -17.83 1.25 -1.32
CA GLN A 78 -18.74 2.38 -1.30
C GLN A 78 -19.49 2.50 -2.63
N LYS A 79 -18.78 2.43 -3.76
CA LYS A 79 -19.40 2.43 -5.09
C LYS A 79 -20.38 1.28 -5.29
N ARG A 80 -20.05 0.09 -4.79
CA ARG A 80 -20.95 -1.07 -4.87
C ARG A 80 -22.25 -0.84 -4.09
N LYS A 81 -22.17 -0.21 -2.91
CA LYS A 81 -23.35 0.15 -2.11
C LYS A 81 -24.21 1.20 -2.81
N GLU A 82 -23.59 2.26 -3.33
CA GLU A 82 -24.27 3.33 -4.08
C GLU A 82 -24.98 2.78 -5.32
N GLU A 83 -24.36 1.85 -6.06
CA GLU A 83 -24.99 1.23 -7.22
C GLU A 83 -26.24 0.41 -6.84
N ILE A 84 -26.17 -0.33 -5.74
CA ILE A 84 -27.31 -1.10 -5.22
C ILE A 84 -28.45 -0.14 -4.81
N GLU A 85 -28.12 0.94 -4.12
CA GLU A 85 -29.08 1.96 -3.69
C GLU A 85 -29.74 2.65 -4.89
N LEU A 86 -28.95 3.04 -5.88
CA LEU A 86 -29.46 3.63 -7.12
C LEU A 86 -30.40 2.68 -7.87
N ARG A 87 -30.08 1.38 -7.90
CA ARG A 87 -30.97 0.36 -8.51
C ARG A 87 -32.29 0.24 -7.75
N LYS A 88 -32.28 0.31 -6.42
CA LYS A 88 -33.51 0.31 -5.60
C LYS A 88 -34.37 1.52 -5.90
N LEU A 89 -33.78 2.72 -5.90
CA LEU A 89 -34.49 3.96 -6.23
C LEU A 89 -35.12 3.92 -7.62
N LYS A 90 -34.39 3.45 -8.64
CA LYS A 90 -34.94 3.26 -9.98
C LYS A 90 -36.11 2.28 -10.03
N TYR A 91 -36.06 1.22 -9.22
CA TYR A 91 -37.16 0.28 -9.13
C TYR A 91 -38.39 0.92 -8.50
N GLU A 92 -38.22 1.63 -7.38
CA GLU A 92 -39.30 2.35 -6.69
C GLU A 92 -39.93 3.43 -7.57
N GLU A 93 -39.14 4.21 -8.31
CA GLU A 93 -39.66 5.21 -9.25
C GLU A 93 -40.49 4.59 -10.37
N ARG A 94 -40.07 3.43 -10.89
CA ARG A 94 -40.82 2.71 -11.91
C ARG A 94 -42.14 2.20 -11.36
N ILE A 95 -42.16 1.61 -10.17
CA ILE A 95 -43.38 1.19 -9.50
C ILE A 95 -44.33 2.38 -9.30
N ARG A 96 -43.82 3.52 -8.80
CA ARG A 96 -44.64 4.72 -8.61
C ARG A 96 -45.23 5.25 -9.92
N LYS A 97 -44.49 5.20 -11.03
CA LYS A 97 -45.00 5.57 -12.36
C LYS A 97 -46.09 4.62 -12.84
N GLU A 98 -45.89 3.31 -12.69
CA GLU A 98 -46.87 2.28 -13.05
C GLU A 98 -48.17 2.44 -12.25
N GLU A 99 -48.08 2.68 -10.93
CA GLU A 99 -49.23 2.95 -10.06
C GLU A 99 -49.99 4.21 -10.52
N GLN A 100 -49.28 5.29 -10.81
CA GLN A 100 -49.88 6.52 -11.30
C GLN A 100 -50.59 6.31 -12.65
N GLU A 101 -50.02 5.53 -13.56
CA GLU A 101 -50.67 5.16 -14.81
C GLU A 101 -51.96 4.38 -14.59
N VAL A 102 -51.96 3.40 -13.66
CA VAL A 102 -53.15 2.61 -13.33
C VAL A 102 -54.25 3.50 -12.75
N LEU A 103 -53.91 4.41 -11.83
CA LEU A 103 -54.85 5.38 -11.27
C LEU A 103 -55.41 6.30 -12.36
N ASN A 104 -54.56 6.82 -13.25
CA ASN A 104 -54.98 7.68 -14.36
C ASN A 104 -55.93 6.94 -15.33
N ARG A 105 -55.66 5.66 -15.62
CA ARG A 105 -56.54 4.83 -16.44
C ARG A 105 -57.91 4.62 -15.79
N ARG A 106 -57.96 4.35 -14.49
CA ARG A 106 -59.23 4.23 -13.73
C ARG A 106 -60.03 5.53 -13.76
N HIS A 107 -59.39 6.65 -13.44
CA HIS A 107 -60.05 7.96 -13.48
C HIS A 107 -60.64 8.28 -14.86
N ARG A 108 -59.91 7.96 -15.93
CA ARG A 108 -60.39 8.14 -17.31
C ARG A 108 -61.60 7.27 -17.64
N GLN A 109 -61.67 6.05 -17.09
CA GLN A 109 -62.84 5.17 -17.25
C GLN A 109 -64.05 5.69 -16.47
N GLU A 110 -63.85 6.25 -15.28
CA GLU A 110 -64.91 6.85 -14.45
C GLU A 110 -65.49 8.13 -15.07
N VAL A 111 -64.65 8.97 -15.69
CA VAL A 111 -65.10 10.23 -16.34
C VAL A 111 -65.77 10.00 -17.69
N ASN A 112 -65.46 8.88 -18.38
CA ASN A 112 -66.01 8.55 -19.70
C ASN A 112 -67.23 7.60 -19.64
N CYS A 113 -67.74 7.28 -18.44
CA CYS A 113 -68.95 6.50 -18.19
C CYS A 113 -70.10 7.45 -17.86
#